data_AF-A0A645D2V2-F1
#
_entry.id   AF-A0A645D2V2-F1
#
_cell.length_a   1.000
_cell.length_b   1.000
_cell.length_c   1.000
_cell.angle_alpha   90.00
_cell.angle_beta   90.00
_cell.angle_gamma   90.00
#
_symmetry.space_group_name_H-M   'P 1'
#
loop_
_entity.id
_entity.type
_entity.pdbx_description
1 polymer ?
#
loop_
_entity_poly.entity_id
_entity_poly.type
_entity_poly.pdbx_seq_one_letter_code
_entity_poly.pdbx_strand_id
1 'polypeptide(L)'
;MLEVFVNGDYYWLPFESIVEIKLETPADLRDLVWLPAHIKLVNEGMHPMLLPARYPLVEGVAEDGHLRSRLTSWTETAEGDYIGHGVKVFTTNSREMSLLDVRQIRLDSKPREDAGAAPDAAPNAQTRQPG
;
A
#
# COMPACT_ATOMS: atom_id res chain seq x y z
N MET A 1 -0.32 6.50 -7.55
CA MET A 1 -0.65 5.06 -7.56
C MET A 1 -0.32 4.48 -6.20
N LEU A 2 -1.02 3.44 -5.78
CA LEU A 2 -0.78 2.68 -4.56
C LEU A 2 -0.46 1.24 -4.95
N GLU A 3 0.63 0.70 -4.41
CA GLU A 3 0.97 -0.70 -4.59
C GLU A 3 0.20 -1.56 -3.60
N VAL A 4 -0.40 -2.65 -4.07
CA VAL A 4 -1.13 -3.59 -3.23
C VAL A 4 -0.83 -5.02 -3.65
N PHE A 5 -0.95 -5.92 -2.69
CA PHE A 5 -0.91 -7.36 -2.88
C PHE A 5 -2.24 -7.95 -2.43
N VAL A 6 -2.89 -8.71 -3.31
CA VAL A 6 -4.17 -9.35 -3.03
C VAL A 6 -4.22 -10.70 -3.75
N ASN A 7 -4.68 -11.74 -3.05
CA ASN A 7 -4.82 -13.10 -3.60
C ASN A 7 -3.56 -13.71 -4.25
N GLY A 8 -2.36 -13.28 -3.86
CA GLY A 8 -1.11 -13.80 -4.42
C GLY A 8 -0.51 -12.92 -5.52
N ASP A 9 -1.23 -11.89 -5.96
CA ASP A 9 -0.86 -11.05 -7.08
C ASP A 9 -0.58 -9.60 -6.65
N TYR A 10 0.32 -8.95 -7.38
CA TYR A 10 0.73 -7.56 -7.15
C TYR A 10 0.09 -6.62 -8.17
N TYR A 11 -0.49 -5.52 -7.68
CA TYR A 11 -1.20 -4.53 -8.49
C TYR A 11 -0.83 -3.10 -8.14
N TRP A 12 -1.03 -2.22 -9.11
CA TRP A 12 -1.00 -0.77 -8.91
C TRP A 12 -2.43 -0.24 -8.98
N LEU A 13 -2.92 0.28 -7.87
CA LEU A 13 -4.21 0.94 -7.80
C LEU A 13 -4.07 2.46 -8.00
N PRO A 14 -4.86 3.08 -8.87
CA PRO A 14 -4.96 4.53 -8.92
C PRO A 14 -5.65 5.05 -7.65
N PHE A 15 -5.11 6.12 -7.05
CA PHE A 15 -5.72 6.74 -5.86
C PHE A 15 -7.16 7.21 -6.12
N GLU A 16 -7.47 7.57 -7.37
CA GLU A 16 -8.83 7.93 -7.81
C GLU A 16 -9.84 6.79 -7.63
N SER A 17 -9.40 5.54 -7.62
CA SER A 17 -10.27 4.37 -7.40
C SER A 17 -10.52 4.06 -5.92
N ILE A 18 -9.84 4.77 -5.01
CA ILE A 18 -9.83 4.48 -3.57
C ILE A 18 -10.58 5.58 -2.82
N VAL A 19 -11.48 5.19 -1.93
CA VAL A 19 -12.22 6.09 -1.02
C VAL A 19 -11.54 6.16 0.34
N GLU A 20 -11.08 5.01 0.84
CA GLU A 20 -10.52 4.90 2.18
C GLU A 20 -9.46 3.80 2.23
N ILE A 21 -8.36 4.07 2.92
CA ILE A 21 -7.32 3.10 3.26
C ILE A 21 -7.24 3.07 4.78
N LYS A 22 -7.49 1.90 5.38
CA LYS A 22 -7.24 1.66 6.81
C LYS A 22 -6.04 0.76 6.94
N LEU A 23 -5.04 1.19 7.69
CA LEU A 23 -3.80 0.46 7.90
C LEU A 23 -3.80 -0.08 9.33
N GLU A 24 -3.46 -1.35 9.48
CA GLU A 24 -3.34 -1.96 10.79
C GLU A 24 -2.04 -1.50 11.46
N THR A 25 -2.04 -1.45 12.79
CA THR A 25 -0.78 -1.24 13.53
C THR A 25 0.10 -2.47 13.33
N PRO A 26 1.37 -2.32 12.93
CA PRO A 26 2.30 -3.45 12.81
C PRO A 26 2.33 -4.25 14.12
N ALA A 27 1.97 -5.53 14.04
CA ALA A 27 1.89 -6.44 15.17
C ALA A 27 3.06 -7.43 15.19
N ASP A 28 3.62 -7.76 14.02
CA ASP A 28 4.81 -8.60 13.91
C ASP A 28 5.80 -8.15 12.83
N LEU A 29 6.93 -8.85 12.72
CA LEU A 29 8.03 -8.47 11.82
C LEU A 29 7.64 -8.51 10.33
N ARG A 30 6.64 -9.32 9.94
CA ARG A 30 6.20 -9.42 8.55
C ARG A 30 5.51 -8.14 8.11
N ASP A 31 4.84 -7.44 9.03
CA ASP A 31 4.10 -6.20 8.77
C ASP A 31 5.04 -5.05 8.41
N LEU A 32 6.31 -5.14 8.85
CA LEU A 32 7.37 -4.21 8.46
C LEU A 32 7.78 -4.36 6.99
N VAL A 33 7.34 -5.43 6.32
CA VAL A 33 7.57 -5.68 4.89
C VAL A 33 6.26 -5.58 4.11
N TRP A 34 5.20 -6.18 4.63
CA TRP A 34 3.87 -6.26 4.04
C TRP A 34 2.82 -5.84 5.06
N LEU A 35 2.46 -4.57 5.05
CA LEU A 35 1.55 -3.97 6.02
C LEU A 35 0.09 -4.34 5.71
N PRO A 36 -0.65 -4.98 6.63
CA PRO A 36 -2.07 -5.26 6.44
C PRO A 36 -2.89 -3.97 6.32
N ALA A 37 -3.82 -3.98 5.36
CA ALA A 37 -4.72 -2.87 5.11
C ALA A 37 -6.11 -3.33 4.69
N HIS A 38 -7.10 -2.49 4.96
CA HIS A 38 -8.44 -2.59 4.41
C HIS A 38 -8.69 -1.40 3.50
N ILE A 39 -8.89 -1.66 2.21
CA ILE A 39 -9.08 -0.62 1.19
C ILE A 39 -10.53 -0.63 0.73
N LYS A 40 -11.18 0.53 0.77
CA LYS A 40 -12.50 0.76 0.17
C LYS A 40 -12.32 1.37 -1.21
N LEU A 41 -12.84 0.71 -2.23
CA LEU A 41 -12.86 1.24 -3.59
C LEU A 41 -14.14 2.02 -3.87
N VAL A 42 -14.16 2.87 -4.90
CA VAL A 42 -15.28 3.79 -5.17
C VAL A 42 -16.59 3.06 -5.49
N ASN A 43 -16.51 1.94 -6.22
CA ASN A 43 -17.69 1.20 -6.70
C ASN A 43 -17.82 -0.19 -6.05
N GLU A 44 -16.98 -0.52 -5.08
CA GLU A 44 -16.89 -1.85 -4.50
C GLU A 44 -16.87 -1.81 -2.97
N GLY A 45 -16.78 -2.98 -2.37
CA GLY A 45 -16.70 -3.13 -0.92
C GLY A 45 -15.38 -2.69 -0.32
N MET A 46 -15.18 -3.09 0.93
CA MET A 46 -13.90 -2.98 1.61
C MET A 46 -13.17 -4.31 1.49
N HIS A 47 -11.91 -4.26 1.05
CA HIS A 47 -11.11 -5.44 0.71
C HIS A 47 -9.86 -5.52 1.59
N PRO A 48 -9.57 -6.68 2.19
CA PRO A 48 -8.29 -6.90 2.86
C PRO A 48 -7.18 -7.03 1.82
N MET A 49 -6.11 -6.27 1.98
CA MET A 49 -4.95 -6.24 1.08
C MET A 49 -3.67 -6.07 1.90
N LEU A 50 -2.51 -6.35 1.31
CA LEU A 50 -1.21 -6.03 1.89
C LEU A 50 -0.56 -4.90 1.09
N LEU A 51 0.04 -3.93 1.78
CA LEU A 51 0.85 -2.90 1.14
C LEU A 51 2.34 -3.23 1.35
N PRO A 52 3.19 -3.10 0.33
CA PRO A 52 4.64 -3.11 0.56
C PRO A 52 5.01 -1.91 1.43
N ALA A 53 5.50 -2.19 2.64
CA ALA A 53 5.82 -1.20 3.66
C ALA A 53 7.08 -0.39 3.32
N ARG A 54 7.90 -0.88 2.38
CA ARG A 54 9.19 -0.32 1.99
C ARG A 54 9.28 -0.06 0.49
N TYR A 55 10.10 0.90 0.12
CA TYR A 55 10.60 1.01 -1.25
C TYR A 55 11.40 -0.24 -1.64
N PRO A 56 11.49 -0.57 -2.95
CA PRO A 56 12.32 -1.67 -3.43
C PRO A 56 13.75 -1.59 -2.89
N LEU A 57 14.26 -2.71 -2.38
CA LEU A 57 15.63 -2.77 -1.87
C LEU A 57 16.59 -2.75 -3.06
N VAL A 58 17.55 -1.82 -3.03
CA VAL A 58 18.62 -1.70 -4.02
C VAL A 58 19.92 -2.19 -3.40
N GLU A 59 20.54 -3.17 -4.04
CA GLU A 59 21.82 -3.73 -3.59
C GLU A 59 22.92 -2.66 -3.61
N GLY A 60 23.78 -2.65 -2.58
CA GLY A 60 24.83 -1.64 -2.42
C GLY A 60 24.36 -0.28 -1.89
N VAL A 61 23.05 -0.05 -1.77
CA VAL A 61 22.47 1.19 -1.21
C VAL A 61 21.74 0.93 0.10
N ALA A 62 21.06 -0.22 0.23
CA ALA A 62 20.35 -0.57 1.45
C ALA A 62 21.31 -0.81 2.62
N GLU A 63 20.93 -0.28 3.80
CA GLU A 63 21.65 -0.43 5.06
C GLU A 63 20.76 -1.20 6.04
N ASP A 64 21.29 -1.62 7.21
CA ASP A 64 20.51 -2.35 8.23
C ASP A 64 19.21 -1.62 8.61
N GLY A 65 19.26 -0.28 8.70
CA GLY A 65 18.08 0.55 8.98
C GLY A 65 16.98 0.43 7.91
N HIS A 66 17.36 0.35 6.64
CA HIS A 66 16.45 0.13 5.52
C HIS A 66 15.86 -1.29 5.55
N LEU A 67 16.70 -2.30 5.84
CA LEU A 67 16.28 -3.69 5.91
C LEU A 67 15.31 -3.96 7.07
N ARG A 68 15.43 -3.22 8.16
CA ARG A 68 14.62 -3.37 9.37
C ARG A 68 13.43 -2.41 9.45
N SER A 69 13.17 -1.65 8.40
CA SER A 69 12.07 -0.68 8.32
C SER A 69 12.13 0.37 9.43
N ARG A 70 13.32 0.91 9.69
CA ARG A 70 13.60 1.94 10.72
C ARG A 70 14.16 3.24 10.16
N LEU A 71 14.46 3.26 8.86
CA LEU A 71 15.05 4.38 8.18
C LEU A 71 14.32 4.60 6.86
N THR A 72 14.11 5.87 6.53
CA THR A 72 13.82 6.32 5.17
C THR A 72 14.94 7.27 4.77
N SER A 73 15.50 7.05 3.59
CA SER A 73 16.48 7.96 2.98
C SER A 73 16.16 8.16 1.51
N TRP A 74 16.80 9.16 0.90
CA TRP A 74 16.54 9.57 -0.47
C TRP A 74 17.86 9.72 -1.21
N THR A 75 17.91 9.20 -2.44
CA THR A 75 19.02 9.42 -3.38
C THR A 75 18.52 10.31 -4.50
N GLU A 76 19.18 11.45 -4.71
CA GLU A 76 18.90 12.32 -5.85
C GLU A 76 19.48 11.72 -7.13
N THR A 77 18.65 11.53 -8.15
CA THR A 77 19.08 10.93 -9.44
C THR A 77 19.25 11.96 -10.55
N ALA A 78 18.53 13.07 -10.44
CA ALA A 78 18.61 14.26 -11.27
C ALA A 78 18.09 15.44 -10.46
N GLU A 79 18.29 16.67 -10.93
CA GLU A 79 17.82 17.87 -10.23
C GLU A 79 16.30 17.79 -9.96
N GLY A 80 15.93 17.64 -8.69
CA GLY A 80 14.53 17.54 -8.26
C GLY A 80 13.91 16.13 -8.30
N ASP A 81 14.64 15.12 -8.79
CA ASP A 81 14.17 13.73 -8.86
C ASP A 81 14.86 12.86 -7.80
N TYR A 82 14.05 12.16 -6.99
CA TYR A 82 14.53 11.37 -5.86
C TYR A 82 14.00 9.93 -5.89
N ILE A 83 14.87 8.99 -5.57
CA ILE A 83 14.52 7.60 -5.27
C ILE A 83 14.54 7.41 -3.76
N GLY A 84 13.43 6.93 -3.19
CA GLY A 84 13.33 6.59 -1.78
C GLY A 84 13.89 5.20 -1.47
N HIS A 85 14.46 5.06 -0.27
CA HIS A 85 14.96 3.79 0.28
C HIS A 85 14.40 3.56 1.69
N GLY A 86 14.13 2.30 2.04
CA GLY A 86 13.58 1.95 3.35
C GLY A 86 12.07 2.15 3.43
N VAL A 87 11.55 2.68 4.56
CA VAL A 87 10.10 2.77 4.80
C VAL A 87 9.43 3.76 3.84
N LYS A 88 8.28 3.38 3.26
CA LYS A 88 7.54 4.28 2.38
C LYS A 88 6.99 5.48 3.13
N VAL A 89 6.99 6.62 2.47
CA VAL A 89 6.44 7.87 3.00
C VAL A 89 5.32 8.34 2.10
N PHE A 90 4.22 8.77 2.71
CA PHE A 90 3.19 9.57 2.06
C PHE A 90 3.47 11.04 2.28
N THR A 91 3.49 11.80 1.19
CA THR A 91 3.69 13.24 1.23
C THR A 91 2.40 13.96 0.87
N THR A 92 2.10 15.00 1.62
CA THR A 92 1.01 15.95 1.37
C THR A 92 1.60 17.35 1.22
N ASN A 93 0.76 18.33 0.90
CA ASN A 93 1.18 19.74 0.88
C ASN A 93 1.59 20.29 2.26
N SER A 94 1.29 19.60 3.37
CA SER A 94 1.53 20.10 4.73
C SER A 94 2.48 19.24 5.56
N ARG A 95 2.64 17.96 5.22
CA ARG A 95 3.50 17.03 5.96
C ARG A 95 3.85 15.78 5.17
N GLU A 96 4.92 15.14 5.62
CA GLU A 96 5.31 13.78 5.28
C GLU A 96 4.92 12.84 6.42
N MET A 97 4.54 11.61 6.07
CA MET A 97 4.10 10.59 7.03
C MET A 97 4.67 9.23 6.64
N SER A 98 5.37 8.57 7.56
CA SER A 98 5.75 7.17 7.41
C SER A 98 4.52 6.29 7.25
N LEU A 99 4.53 5.37 6.29
CA LEU A 99 3.45 4.42 6.06
C LEU A 99 3.13 3.58 7.32
N LEU A 100 4.15 3.29 8.15
CA LEU A 100 3.99 2.54 9.39
C LEU A 100 3.28 3.33 10.51
N ASP A 101 3.19 4.66 10.39
CA ASP A 101 2.56 5.53 11.38
C ASP A 101 1.14 5.95 10.96
N VAL A 102 0.81 5.85 9.67
CA VAL A 102 -0.53 6.16 9.17
C VAL A 102 -1.50 5.04 9.56
N ARG A 103 -2.69 5.40 10.04
CA ARG A 103 -3.77 4.43 10.35
C ARG A 103 -4.97 4.55 9.44
N GLN A 104 -5.21 5.74 8.90
CA GLN A 104 -6.33 5.99 8.01
C GLN A 104 -6.00 7.10 7.03
N ILE A 105 -6.35 6.87 5.77
CA ILE A 105 -6.35 7.88 4.71
C ILE A 105 -7.75 7.88 4.12
N ARG A 106 -8.34 9.07 3.99
CA ARG A 106 -9.57 9.29 3.22
C ARG A 106 -9.24 10.17 2.04
N LEU A 107 -9.75 9.78 0.89
CA LEU A 107 -9.51 10.46 -0.38
C LEU A 107 -10.86 10.95 -0.91
N ASP A 108 -10.87 12.17 -1.42
CA ASP A 108 -12.01 12.73 -2.14
C ASP A 108 -12.03 12.16 -3.57
N SER A 109 -12.29 10.87 -3.70
CA SER A 109 -12.36 10.20 -4.99
C SER A 109 -13.71 10.43 -5.68
N LYS A 110 -13.66 10.75 -6.97
CA LYS A 110 -14.81 10.71 -7.87
C LYS A 110 -14.75 9.42 -8.69
N PRO A 111 -15.88 8.73 -8.91
CA PRO A 111 -15.89 7.55 -9.77
C PRO A 111 -15.37 7.92 -11.16
N ARG A 112 -14.39 7.16 -11.65
CA ARG A 112 -13.96 7.20 -13.05
C ARG A 112 -14.85 6.24 -13.83
N GLU A 113 -15.49 6.72 -14.90
CA GLU A 113 -16.38 5.91 -15.74
C GLU A 113 -15.65 4.75 -16.46
N ASP A 114 -14.31 4.85 -16.60
CA ASP A 114 -13.50 3.92 -17.42
C ASP A 114 -12.35 3.24 -16.66
N ALA A 115 -12.48 3.02 -15.34
CA ALA A 115 -11.49 2.21 -14.63
C ALA A 115 -11.72 0.73 -14.95
N GLY A 116 -10.87 0.16 -15.82
CA GLY A 116 -10.79 -1.28 -16.03
C GLY A 116 -10.79 -2.01 -14.68
N ALA A 117 -11.63 -3.05 -14.60
CA ALA A 117 -12.05 -3.70 -13.36
C ALA A 117 -10.91 -3.81 -12.33
N ALA A 118 -11.17 -3.35 -11.11
CA ALA A 118 -10.35 -3.75 -9.98
C ALA A 118 -10.34 -5.28 -9.93
N PRO A 119 -9.24 -5.92 -9.50
CA PRO A 119 -9.18 -7.37 -9.44
C PRO A 119 -10.35 -7.86 -8.60
N ASP A 120 -11.21 -8.66 -9.25
CA ASP A 120 -12.45 -9.19 -8.71
C ASP A 120 -12.14 -9.79 -7.34
N ALA A 121 -12.60 -9.14 -6.27
CA ALA A 121 -12.56 -9.72 -4.94
C ALA A 121 -13.58 -10.86 -4.93
N ALA A 122 -13.14 -12.01 -5.40
CA ALA A 122 -13.98 -13.16 -5.68
C ALA A 122 -14.83 -13.57 -4.46
N PRO A 123 -16.02 -14.13 -4.71
CA PRO A 123 -17.15 -14.05 -3.82
C PRO A 123 -17.03 -14.99 -2.62
N ASN A 124 -17.61 -14.56 -1.51
CA ASN A 124 -18.01 -15.45 -0.42
C ASN A 124 -18.86 -16.60 -1.00
N ALA A 125 -18.32 -17.81 -0.96
CA ALA A 125 -19.10 -19.04 -1.10
C ALA A 125 -18.79 -19.95 0.10
N GLN A 126 -19.33 -19.58 1.26
CA GLN A 126 -19.79 -20.61 2.19
C GLN A 126 -21.04 -21.24 1.59
N THR A 127 -20.92 -22.48 1.13
CA THR A 127 -22.05 -23.43 1.13
C THR A 127 -21.49 -24.81 1.51
N ARG A 128 -22.02 -25.29 2.64
CA ARG A 128 -22.08 -26.66 3.20
C ARG A 128 -22.25 -27.73 2.07
N GLN A 129 -21.91 -29.01 2.12
CA GLN A 129 -21.42 -30.00 3.11
C GLN A 129 -21.07 -31.33 2.33
N PRO A 130 -20.82 -32.51 2.96
CA PRO A 130 -19.79 -33.48 2.57
C PRO A 130 -20.26 -34.68 1.72
N GLY A 131 -19.30 -35.51 1.28
CA GLY A 131 -19.50 -36.89 0.83
C GLY A 131 -18.61 -37.84 1.63
#